data_AF-A0A9Q3EAF9-F1
#
_entry.id   AF-A0A9Q3EAF9-F1
#
_cell.length_a   1.000
_cell.length_b   1.000
_cell.length_c   1.000
_cell.angle_alpha   90.00
_cell.angle_beta   90.00
_cell.angle_gamma   90.00
#
_symmetry.space_group_name_H-M   'P 1'
#
loop_
_entity.id
_entity.type
_entity.pdbx_description
1 polymer ?
#
loop_
_entity_poly.entity_id
_entity_poly.type
_entity_poly.pdbx_seq_one_letter_code
_entity_poly.pdbx_strand_id
1 'polypeptide(L)'
;MNDAFEYAKQKCDKSHKNSELKVGDLILVSTLSFDNIKGPKKLKDCFSGPFIIKELHGENAVQVELSGELENKHPTFPVSLVKHYTSSDKELFPLRNETTL
;
A
#
# COMPACT_ATOMS: atom_id res chain seq x y z
N MET A 1 6.26 -21.57 28.91
CA MET A 1 6.90 -20.60 27.99
C MET A 1 6.35 -20.68 26.55
N ASN A 2 5.47 -21.64 26.21
CA ASN A 2 4.97 -21.79 24.83
C ASN A 2 3.62 -21.09 24.58
N ASP A 3 2.81 -20.87 25.62
CA ASP A 3 1.44 -20.34 25.47
C ASP A 3 1.40 -18.90 24.91
N ALA A 4 2.38 -18.07 25.26
CA ALA A 4 2.46 -16.69 24.77
C ALA A 4 2.75 -16.64 23.26
N PHE A 5 3.57 -17.56 22.76
CA PHE A 5 3.90 -17.66 21.33
C PHE A 5 2.71 -18.18 20.53
N GLU A 6 2.01 -19.20 21.04
CA GLU A 6 0.80 -19.73 20.39
C GLU A 6 -0.35 -18.71 20.35
N TYR A 7 -0.56 -17.98 21.45
CA TYR A 7 -1.57 -16.93 21.50
C TYR A 7 -1.27 -15.80 20.49
N ALA A 8 -0.01 -15.37 20.38
CA ALA A 8 0.41 -14.37 19.41
C ALA A 8 0.19 -14.85 17.97
N LYS A 9 0.52 -16.13 17.68
CA LYS A 9 0.33 -16.74 16.37
C LYS A 9 -1.14 -16.80 15.96
N GLN A 10 -2.02 -17.33 16.82
CA GLN A 10 -3.45 -17.44 16.53
C GLN A 10 -4.12 -16.08 16.30
N LYS A 11 -3.69 -15.04 17.03
CA LYS A 11 -4.20 -13.68 16.85
C LYS A 11 -3.77 -13.06 15.51
N CYS A 12 -2.53 -13.34 15.11
CA CYS A 12 -1.96 -12.92 13.83
C CYS A 12 -2.74 -13.58 12.67
N ASP A 13 -2.82 -14.91 12.67
CA ASP A 13 -3.47 -15.71 11.62
C ASP A 13 -4.95 -15.34 11.45
N LYS A 14 -5.65 -14.98 12.53
CA LYS A 14 -7.07 -14.56 12.49
C LYS A 14 -7.29 -13.18 11.86
N SER A 15 -6.28 -12.30 11.92
CA SER A 15 -6.37 -10.93 11.39
C SER A 15 -5.69 -10.80 10.03
N HIS A 16 -4.94 -11.82 9.61
CA HIS A 16 -4.31 -11.86 8.31
C HIS A 16 -5.34 -12.02 7.20
N LYS A 17 -5.39 -11.02 6.33
CA LYS A 17 -6.12 -11.06 5.08
C LYS A 17 -5.09 -11.29 3.98
N ASN A 18 -5.11 -12.47 3.39
CA ASN A 18 -4.25 -12.76 2.23
C ASN A 18 -4.57 -11.74 1.15
N SER A 19 -3.55 -11.00 0.73
CA SER A 19 -3.68 -10.03 -0.35
C SER A 19 -3.30 -10.73 -1.64
N GLU A 20 -4.24 -10.85 -2.58
CA GLU A 20 -4.04 -11.48 -3.89
C GLU A 20 -3.26 -10.57 -4.86
N LEU A 21 -2.19 -9.94 -4.37
CA LEU A 21 -1.35 -9.04 -5.13
C LEU A 21 -0.52 -9.83 -6.13
N LYS A 22 -0.43 -9.36 -7.38
CA LYS A 22 0.38 -9.98 -8.43
C LYS A 22 1.45 -9.01 -8.92
N VAL A 23 2.57 -9.56 -9.37
CA VAL A 23 3.58 -8.78 -10.09
C VAL A 23 2.93 -8.15 -11.33
N GLY A 24 3.14 -6.85 -11.52
CA GLY A 24 2.50 -6.05 -12.56
C GLY A 24 1.22 -5.32 -12.15
N ASP A 25 0.65 -5.61 -10.98
CA ASP A 25 -0.52 -4.88 -10.49
C ASP A 25 -0.15 -3.45 -10.09
N LEU A 26 -1.12 -2.54 -10.27
CA LEU A 26 -1.05 -1.17 -9.76
C LEU A 26 -1.54 -1.13 -8.31
N ILE A 27 -0.75 -0.51 -7.45
CA ILE A 27 -1.06 -0.36 -6.03
C ILE A 27 -0.83 1.06 -5.53
N LEU A 28 -1.51 1.40 -4.45
CA LEU A 28 -1.30 2.60 -3.66
C LEU A 28 -0.49 2.25 -2.41
N VAL A 29 0.53 3.05 -2.07
CA VAL A 29 1.33 2.87 -0.85
C VAL A 29 0.89 3.87 0.22
N SER A 30 0.60 3.39 1.42
CA SER A 30 0.16 4.19 2.57
C SER A 30 1.26 5.12 3.06
N THR A 31 0.95 6.41 3.19
CA THR A 31 1.89 7.45 3.61
C THR A 31 1.80 7.86 5.08
N LEU A 32 0.89 7.22 5.81
CA LEU A 32 0.58 7.56 7.20
C LEU A 32 1.81 7.42 8.11
N SER A 33 2.65 6.43 7.83
CA SER A 33 3.86 6.12 8.58
C SER A 33 5.13 6.80 8.05
N PHE A 34 5.05 7.62 6.99
CA PHE A 34 6.21 8.37 6.52
C PHE A 34 6.22 9.79 7.12
N ASP A 35 7.27 10.07 7.87
CA ASP A 35 7.53 11.40 8.45
C ASP A 35 8.27 12.34 7.47
N ASN A 36 8.81 11.80 6.37
CA ASN A 36 9.66 12.53 5.42
C ASN A 36 8.94 12.87 4.10
N ILE A 37 7.61 12.86 4.07
CA ILE A 37 6.84 13.31 2.90
C ILE A 37 6.54 14.80 3.07
N LYS A 38 6.72 15.56 1.99
CA LYS A 38 6.61 17.01 1.98
C LYS A 38 5.16 17.44 2.20
N GLY A 39 4.89 18.15 3.30
CA GLY A 39 3.59 18.80 3.54
C GLY A 39 3.05 18.67 4.97
N PRO A 40 1.94 19.35 5.27
CA PRO A 40 1.30 19.28 6.59
C PRO A 40 0.69 17.90 6.81
N LYS A 41 0.96 17.27 7.97
CA LYS A 41 0.46 15.92 8.32
C LYS A 41 -1.06 15.74 8.17
N LYS A 42 -1.84 16.83 8.27
CA LYS A 42 -3.31 16.83 8.14
C LYS A 42 -3.83 17.00 6.71
N LEU A 43 -3.00 17.50 5.79
CA LEU A 43 -3.35 17.82 4.40
C LEU A 43 -2.67 16.88 3.40
N LYS A 44 -1.72 16.04 3.85
CA LYS A 44 -1.10 15.04 2.98
C LYS A 44 -2.10 13.93 2.64
N ASP A 45 -2.06 13.48 1.40
CA ASP A 45 -2.80 12.29 1.00
C ASP A 45 -2.30 11.08 1.80
N CYS A 46 -3.24 10.27 2.31
CA CYS A 46 -2.94 9.06 3.08
C CYS A 46 -2.31 7.95 2.23
N PHE A 47 -2.35 8.07 0.91
CA PHE A 47 -1.84 7.12 -0.05
C PHE A 47 -1.11 7.86 -1.17
N SER A 48 0.02 7.32 -1.60
CA SER A 48 0.80 7.85 -2.71
C SER A 48 0.82 6.87 -3.87
N GLY A 49 0.68 7.44 -5.08
CA GLY A 49 0.90 6.84 -6.40
C GLY A 49 0.01 5.65 -6.74
N PRO A 50 -0.32 5.41 -8.01
CA PRO A 50 -0.34 4.05 -8.51
C PRO A 50 1.11 3.64 -8.83
N PHE A 51 1.65 2.70 -8.07
CA PHE A 51 2.97 2.09 -8.31
C PHE A 51 2.81 0.67 -8.82
N ILE A 52 3.74 0.24 -9.67
CA ILE A 52 3.73 -1.12 -10.23
C ILE A 52 4.49 -2.04 -9.29
N ILE A 53 3.90 -3.20 -8.98
CA ILE A 53 4.61 -4.27 -8.26
C ILE A 53 5.66 -4.90 -9.19
N LYS A 54 6.93 -4.81 -8.81
CA LYS A 54 8.04 -5.47 -9.50
C LYS A 54 8.24 -6.92 -9.05
N GLU A 55 8.12 -7.16 -7.74
CA GLU A 55 8.40 -8.47 -7.16
C GLU A 55 7.58 -8.66 -5.88
N LEU A 56 7.25 -9.91 -5.56
CA LEU A 56 6.57 -10.30 -4.32
C LEU A 56 7.56 -11.08 -3.46
N HIS A 57 7.85 -10.56 -2.26
CA HIS A 57 8.70 -11.19 -1.27
C HIS A 57 7.82 -12.02 -0.32
N GLY A 58 7.46 -13.21 -0.79
CA GLY A 58 6.55 -14.11 -0.10
C GLY A 58 5.14 -13.52 0.06
N GLU A 59 4.49 -13.82 1.18
CA GLU A 59 3.10 -13.39 1.45
C GLU A 59 3.02 -12.02 2.15
N ASN A 60 4.15 -11.53 2.68
CA ASN A 60 4.14 -10.41 3.64
C ASN A 60 4.70 -9.11 3.08
N ALA A 61 5.47 -9.15 2.00
CA ALA A 61 6.15 -7.97 1.48
C ALA A 61 6.08 -7.91 -0.05
N VAL A 62 5.96 -6.70 -0.57
CA VAL A 62 5.93 -6.41 -2.00
C VAL A 62 6.98 -5.38 -2.32
N GLN A 63 7.68 -5.56 -3.43
CA GLN A 63 8.61 -4.59 -3.96
C GLN A 63 7.96 -3.86 -5.13
N VAL A 64 7.95 -2.54 -5.05
CA VAL A 64 7.33 -1.68 -6.06
C VAL A 64 8.33 -0.75 -6.71
N GLU A 65 7.99 -0.31 -7.90
CA GLU A 65 8.70 0.78 -8.56
C GLU A 65 8.22 2.12 -7.99
N LEU A 66 9.05 2.73 -7.15
CA LEU A 66 8.78 4.07 -6.60
C LEU A 66 9.26 5.14 -7.58
N SER A 67 8.44 6.18 -7.70
CA SER A 67 8.72 7.36 -8.53
C SER A 67 8.34 8.63 -7.76
N GLY A 68 8.95 9.76 -8.10
CA GLY A 68 8.64 11.06 -7.50
C GLY A 68 9.10 11.18 -6.05
N GLU A 69 8.21 11.60 -5.14
CA GLU A 69 8.56 11.91 -3.74
C GLU A 69 9.07 10.70 -2.92
N LEU A 70 8.81 9.48 -3.40
CA LEU A 70 9.22 8.23 -2.76
C LEU A 70 10.44 7.58 -3.43
N GLU A 71 11.04 8.17 -4.47
CA GLU A 71 12.18 7.58 -5.20
C GLU A 71 13.38 7.23 -4.31
N ASN A 72 13.59 8.03 -3.26
CA ASN A 72 14.70 7.87 -2.30
C ASN A 72 14.34 6.96 -1.11
N LYS A 73 13.18 6.31 -1.14
CA LYS A 73 12.73 5.38 -0.09
C LYS A 73 12.97 3.93 -0.49
N HIS A 74 12.99 3.06 0.53
CA HIS A 74 13.11 1.64 0.30
C HIS A 74 11.89 1.13 -0.51
N PRO A 75 12.09 0.42 -1.64
CA PRO A 75 11.00 0.03 -2.55
C PRO A 75 10.16 -1.14 -2.04
N THR A 76 10.60 -1.82 -0.98
CA THR A 76 9.85 -2.93 -0.37
C THR A 76 8.95 -2.46 0.76
N PHE A 77 7.67 -2.78 0.66
CA PHE A 77 6.64 -2.46 1.65
C PHE A 77 5.93 -3.73 2.13
N PRO A 78 5.49 -3.76 3.40
CA PRO A 78 4.62 -4.83 3.87
C PRO A 78 3.24 -4.74 3.20
N VAL A 79 2.60 -5.89 2.98
CA VAL A 79 1.26 -5.98 2.35
C VAL A 79 0.18 -5.19 3.08
N SER A 80 0.37 -4.93 4.38
CA SER A 80 -0.55 -4.13 5.20
C SER A 80 -0.55 -2.63 4.87
N LEU A 81 0.54 -2.14 4.27
CA LEU A 81 0.69 -0.73 3.90
C LEU A 81 0.36 -0.47 2.43
N VAL A 82 -0.10 -1.49 1.70
CA VAL A 82 -0.46 -1.35 0.28
C VAL A 82 -1.93 -1.61 0.07
N LYS A 83 -2.48 -1.01 -0.98
CA LYS A 83 -3.87 -1.19 -1.40
C LYS A 83 -3.91 -1.33 -2.91
N HIS A 84 -4.77 -2.20 -3.45
CA HIS A 84 -5.01 -2.23 -4.89
C HIS A 84 -5.49 -0.88 -5.41
N TYR A 85 -4.90 -0.44 -6.52
CA TYR A 85 -5.37 0.73 -7.24
C TYR A 85 -6.60 0.36 -8.07
N THR A 86 -7.70 1.06 -7.83
CA THR A 86 -8.91 0.99 -8.65
C THR A 86 -9.02 2.28 -9.45
N SER A 87 -8.96 2.19 -10.78
CA SER A 87 -9.23 3.33 -11.65
C SER A 87 -10.64 3.89 -11.40
N SER A 88 -10.82 5.20 -11.54
CA SER A 88 -12.14 5.80 -11.47
C SER A 88 -13.04 5.22 -12.56
N ASP A 89 -14.09 4.52 -12.15
CA ASP A 89 -15.13 4.05 -13.04
C ASP A 89 -15.99 5.24 -13.50
N LYS A 90 -15.88 5.58 -14.79
CA LYS A 90 -16.60 6.69 -15.41
C LYS A 90 -18.09 6.41 -15.55
N GLU A 91 -18.49 5.13 -15.58
CA GLU A 91 -19.90 4.74 -15.64
C GLU A 91 -20.57 4.91 -14.28
N LEU A 92 -19.87 4.52 -13.21
CA LEU A 92 -20.38 4.61 -11.84
C LEU A 92 -20.31 6.04 -11.27
N PHE A 93 -19.31 6.83 -11.67
CA PHE A 93 -19.07 8.18 -11.16
C PHE A 93 -18.83 9.21 -12.28
N PRO A 94 -19.84 9.51 -13.09
CA PRO A 94 -19.69 10.37 -14.28
C PRO A 94 -19.31 11.83 -13.96
N LEU A 95 -19.57 12.30 -12.72
CA LEU A 95 -19.26 13.66 -12.26
C LEU A 95 -17.89 13.79 -11.58
N ARG A 96 -17.09 12.72 -11.50
CA ARG A 96 -15.76 12.77 -10.90
C ARG A 96 -14.77 13.34 -11.92
N ASN A 97 -14.69 14.67 -11.95
CA ASN A 97 -13.73 15.38 -12.78
C ASN A 97 -12.32 14.97 -12.36
N GLU A 98 -11.51 14.51 -13.32
CA GLU A 98 -10.09 14.25 -13.10
C GLU A 98 -9.41 15.62 -12.93
N THR A 99 -9.31 16.11 -11.69
CA THR A 99 -8.60 17.36 -11.40
C THR A 99 -7.11 17.13 -11.67
N THR A 100 -6.68 17.37 -12.91
CA THR A 100 -5.27 17.55 -13.26
C THR A 100 -4.82 18.87 -12.66
N LEU A 101 -3.98 18.81 -11.62
CA LEU A 101 -3.19 19.95 -11.12
C LEU A 101 -1.82 19.96 -11.80
#